data_AF-A0A6I5KU09-F1
#
_entry.id   AF-A0A6I5KU09-F1
#
_cell.length_a   1.000
_cell.length_b   1.000
_cell.length_c   1.000
_cell.angle_alpha   90.00
_cell.angle_beta   90.00
_cell.angle_gamma   90.00
#
_symmetry.space_group_name_H-M   'P 1'
#
loop_
_entity.id
_entity.type
_entity.pdbx_description
1 polymer ?
#
loop_
_entity_poly.entity_id
_entity_poly.type
_entity_poly.pdbx_seq_one_letter_code
_entity_poly.pdbx_strand_id
1 'polypeptide(L)'
;MKKHILILLMTVLPLAGFSQSLFDKFEDMDDVTSVVVNKSMFNLLAKIDVEVDDPEARDFMDIASSLKSLKVFTTDNKNIGADMKSAVNSYLGSAKMEELMRVKDKDANVKFYIKQGRDDDHVSELLMFITGINNVEADGRKFETVILSLTGDIDLNKINSLTKKMNLPEELNKAGKDN
;
A
#
# COMPACT_ATOMS: atom_id res chain seq x y z
N MET A 1 37.60 -21.41 -23.56
CA MET A 1 36.28 -20.78 -23.82
C MET A 1 35.23 -21.18 -22.78
N LYS A 2 34.92 -22.47 -22.59
CA LYS A 2 33.90 -22.91 -21.61
C LYS A 2 34.16 -22.48 -20.15
N LYS A 3 35.43 -22.43 -19.71
CA LYS A 3 35.81 -21.96 -18.36
C LYS A 3 35.53 -20.47 -18.11
N HIS A 4 35.69 -19.62 -19.13
CA HIS A 4 35.43 -18.18 -18.98
C HIS A 4 33.93 -17.86 -18.98
N ILE A 5 33.13 -18.64 -19.72
CA ILE A 5 31.66 -18.56 -19.66
C ILE A 5 31.14 -18.94 -18.28
N LEU A 6 31.72 -19.96 -17.64
CA LEU A 6 31.32 -20.38 -16.29
C LEU A 6 31.66 -19.33 -15.21
N ILE A 7 32.82 -18.68 -15.33
CA ILE A 7 33.22 -17.59 -14.42
C ILE A 7 32.31 -16.37 -14.59
N LEU A 8 32.01 -15.99 -15.84
CA LEU A 8 31.10 -14.88 -16.13
C LEU A 8 29.68 -15.17 -15.61
N LEU A 9 29.20 -16.41 -15.77
CA LEU A 9 27.91 -16.83 -15.25
C LEU A 9 27.85 -16.77 -13.71
N MET A 10 28.91 -17.21 -13.03
CA MET A 10 29.00 -17.11 -11.56
C MET A 10 29.09 -15.67 -11.04
N THR A 11 29.65 -14.74 -11.81
CA THR A 11 29.69 -13.31 -11.42
C THR A 11 28.37 -12.58 -11.64
N VAL A 12 27.50 -13.07 -12.53
CA VAL A 12 26.20 -12.42 -12.84
C VAL A 12 25.06 -13.01 -11.99
N LEU A 13 25.19 -14.25 -11.50
CA LEU A 13 24.20 -14.91 -10.64
C LEU A 13 23.75 -14.10 -9.40
N PRO A 14 24.64 -13.39 -8.67
CA PRO A 14 24.23 -12.60 -7.50
C PRO A 14 23.34 -11.40 -7.85
N LEU A 15 23.32 -10.95 -9.11
CA LEU A 15 22.50 -9.82 -9.54
C LEU A 15 21.01 -10.20 -9.70
N ALA A 16 20.68 -11.49 -9.74
CA ALA A 16 19.30 -11.98 -9.86
C ALA A 16 18.59 -12.15 -8.49
N GLY A 17 19.23 -11.81 -7.38
CA GLY A 17 18.74 -12.09 -6.02
C GLY A 17 17.80 -11.06 -5.40
N PHE A 18 17.50 -9.93 -6.05
CA PHE A 18 16.68 -8.86 -5.48
C PHE A 18 15.19 -9.07 -5.78
N SER A 19 14.59 -10.13 -5.23
CA SER A 19 13.13 -10.37 -5.33
C SER A 19 12.38 -10.08 -4.02
N GLN A 20 13.07 -9.71 -2.94
CA GLN A 20 12.41 -9.33 -1.70
C GLN A 20 11.70 -7.99 -1.91
N SER A 21 10.44 -7.87 -1.47
CA SER A 21 9.72 -6.61 -1.64
C SER A 21 10.49 -5.52 -0.91
N LEU A 22 10.60 -4.34 -1.54
CA LEU A 22 11.40 -3.22 -0.99
C LEU A 22 10.94 -2.80 0.41
N PHE A 23 9.73 -3.20 0.81
CA PHE A 23 9.15 -2.93 2.11
C PHE A 23 9.35 -4.06 3.13
N ASP A 24 9.68 -5.28 2.71
CA ASP A 24 9.78 -6.43 3.63
C ASP A 24 10.90 -6.23 4.66
N LYS A 25 11.93 -5.44 4.34
CA LYS A 25 13.00 -5.07 5.28
C LYS A 25 12.49 -4.34 6.53
N PHE A 26 11.30 -3.73 6.46
CA PHE A 26 10.68 -3.03 7.57
C PHE A 26 9.82 -3.97 8.44
N GLU A 27 9.52 -5.19 7.99
CA GLU A 27 8.69 -6.15 8.76
C GLU A 27 9.39 -6.60 10.05
N ASP A 28 10.72 -6.71 10.03
CA ASP A 28 11.53 -7.25 11.13
C ASP A 28 12.21 -6.16 12.00
N MET A 29 11.84 -4.88 11.83
CA MET A 29 12.45 -3.78 12.59
C MET A 29 11.66 -3.49 13.87
N ASP A 30 12.33 -3.48 15.02
CA ASP A 30 11.69 -3.27 16.34
C ASP A 30 10.90 -1.94 16.44
N ASP A 31 11.41 -0.88 15.81
CA ASP A 31 10.80 0.46 15.79
C ASP A 31 9.73 0.61 14.69
N VAL A 32 9.36 -0.48 14.00
CA VAL A 32 8.32 -0.48 12.97
C VAL A 32 7.15 -1.34 13.41
N THR A 33 5.96 -0.74 13.43
CA THR A 33 4.72 -1.52 13.49
C THR A 33 4.37 -1.98 12.08
N SER A 34 4.35 -3.30 11.88
CA SER A 34 3.98 -3.95 10.62
C SER A 34 2.68 -4.73 10.76
N VAL A 35 1.75 -4.51 9.82
CA VAL A 35 0.52 -5.29 9.67
C VAL A 35 0.49 -5.83 8.25
N VAL A 36 0.57 -7.15 8.11
CA VAL A 36 0.54 -7.84 6.81
C VAL A 36 -0.66 -8.78 6.77
N VAL A 37 -1.58 -8.51 5.85
CA VAL A 37 -2.77 -9.32 5.60
C VAL A 37 -2.67 -9.87 4.18
N ASN A 38 -2.70 -11.19 4.05
CA ASN A 38 -2.60 -11.87 2.77
C ASN A 38 -3.97 -12.34 2.27
N LYS A 39 -4.00 -12.80 1.02
CA LYS A 39 -5.20 -13.33 0.35
C LYS A 39 -5.92 -14.40 1.17
N SER A 40 -5.21 -15.24 1.91
CA SER A 40 -5.83 -16.28 2.72
C SER A 40 -6.69 -15.70 3.84
N MET A 41 -6.25 -14.61 4.47
CA MET A 41 -7.04 -13.91 5.48
C MET A 41 -8.26 -13.21 4.85
N PHE A 42 -8.10 -12.55 3.70
CA PHE A 42 -9.22 -11.95 2.97
C PHE A 42 -10.27 -13.00 2.56
N ASN A 43 -9.82 -14.15 2.05
CA ASN A 43 -10.70 -15.27 1.72
C ASN A 43 -11.41 -15.85 2.95
N LEU A 44 -10.76 -15.84 4.12
CA LEU A 44 -11.39 -16.28 5.36
C LEU A 44 -12.50 -15.31 5.76
N LEU A 45 -12.20 -14.00 5.76
CA LEU A 45 -13.19 -12.95 6.07
C LEU A 45 -14.36 -12.97 5.08
N ALA A 46 -14.09 -13.16 3.79
CA ALA A 46 -15.11 -13.28 2.75
C ALA A 46 -16.05 -14.49 2.94
N LYS A 47 -15.60 -15.52 3.67
CA LYS A 47 -16.37 -16.75 3.94
C LYS A 47 -17.04 -16.75 5.32
N ILE A 48 -16.66 -15.84 6.20
CA ILE A 48 -17.44 -15.57 7.41
C ILE A 48 -18.68 -14.88 6.89
N ASP A 49 -19.70 -15.71 6.65
CA ASP A 49 -21.01 -15.33 6.15
C ASP A 49 -21.64 -14.42 7.21
N VAL A 50 -21.36 -13.12 7.10
CA VAL A 50 -22.18 -12.13 7.78
C VAL A 50 -23.48 -12.16 6.99
N GLU A 51 -24.58 -12.53 7.64
CA GLU A 51 -25.93 -12.37 7.07
C GLU A 51 -26.14 -10.89 6.78
N VAL A 52 -25.72 -10.39 5.61
CA VAL A 52 -25.79 -8.97 5.31
C VAL A 52 -26.93 -8.67 4.33
N ASP A 53 -28.05 -8.27 4.91
CA ASP A 53 -29.12 -7.54 4.21
C ASP A 53 -28.73 -6.06 3.93
N ASP A 54 -27.50 -5.66 4.26
CA ASP A 54 -26.97 -4.31 4.01
C ASP A 54 -26.12 -4.25 2.72
N PRO A 55 -26.55 -3.48 1.70
CA PRO A 55 -25.79 -3.26 0.46
C PRO A 55 -24.34 -2.79 0.68
N GLU A 56 -24.07 -2.00 1.73
CA GLU A 56 -22.73 -1.46 1.96
C GLU A 56 -21.72 -2.49 2.46
N ALA A 57 -22.18 -3.55 3.14
CA ALA A 57 -21.28 -4.63 3.54
C ALA A 57 -21.03 -5.62 2.40
N ARG A 58 -21.96 -5.76 1.44
CA ARG A 58 -21.70 -6.48 0.18
C ARG A 58 -20.57 -5.84 -0.61
N ASP A 59 -20.57 -4.51 -0.78
CA ASP A 59 -19.49 -3.82 -1.47
C ASP A 59 -18.14 -3.96 -0.76
N PHE A 60 -18.15 -3.98 0.58
CA PHE A 60 -16.93 -4.25 1.35
C PHE A 60 -16.40 -5.67 1.13
N MET A 61 -17.29 -6.67 1.10
CA MET A 61 -16.93 -8.06 0.85
C MET A 61 -16.40 -8.27 -0.57
N ASP A 62 -17.00 -7.61 -1.57
CA ASP A 62 -16.51 -7.61 -2.94
C ASP A 62 -15.08 -7.07 -3.03
N ILE A 63 -14.83 -5.91 -2.41
CA ILE A 63 -13.47 -5.33 -2.33
C ILE A 63 -12.53 -6.31 -1.62
N ALA A 64 -12.91 -6.82 -0.44
CA ALA A 64 -12.08 -7.75 0.31
C ALA A 64 -11.72 -9.00 -0.51
N SER A 65 -12.66 -9.52 -1.30
CA SER A 65 -12.45 -10.68 -2.17
C SER A 65 -11.51 -10.40 -3.35
N SER A 66 -11.42 -9.14 -3.79
CA SER A 66 -10.56 -8.71 -4.88
C SER A 66 -9.14 -8.34 -4.42
N LEU A 67 -8.94 -8.17 -3.11
CA LEU A 67 -7.63 -7.93 -2.50
C LEU A 67 -6.78 -9.20 -2.42
N LYS A 68 -5.50 -9.05 -2.73
CA LYS A 68 -4.46 -10.08 -2.63
C LYS A 68 -3.56 -9.87 -1.43
N SER A 69 -3.24 -8.61 -1.12
CA SER A 69 -2.39 -8.27 0.01
C SER A 69 -2.69 -6.87 0.48
N LEU A 70 -2.65 -6.68 1.80
CA LEU A 70 -2.55 -5.38 2.46
C LEU A 70 -1.28 -5.42 3.32
N LYS A 71 -0.42 -4.42 3.16
CA LYS A 71 0.73 -4.18 4.03
C LYS A 71 0.65 -2.78 4.58
N VAL A 72 0.76 -2.64 5.90
CA VAL A 72 0.83 -1.35 6.58
C VAL A 72 2.09 -1.33 7.42
N PHE A 73 2.93 -0.34 7.19
CA PHE A 73 4.15 -0.08 7.94
C PHE A 73 4.06 1.29 8.58
N THR A 74 4.43 1.38 9.84
CA THR A 74 4.31 2.64 10.57
C THR A 74 5.45 2.80 11.55
N THR A 75 6.01 4.01 11.61
CA THR A 75 7.13 4.38 12.47
C THR A 75 6.96 5.81 12.99
N ASP A 76 7.40 6.04 14.21
CA ASP A 76 7.63 7.37 14.80
C ASP A 76 9.12 7.78 14.76
N ASN A 77 10.02 6.82 14.49
CA ASN A 77 11.45 7.06 14.32
C ASN A 77 11.74 7.80 12.99
N LYS A 78 12.31 9.00 13.09
CA LYS A 78 12.67 9.87 11.96
C LYS A 78 13.63 9.24 10.95
N ASN A 79 14.61 8.49 11.42
CA ASN A 79 15.62 7.88 10.55
C ASN A 79 14.98 6.78 9.71
N ILE A 80 14.16 5.94 10.35
CA ILE A 80 13.40 4.89 9.66
C ILE A 80 12.38 5.51 8.71
N GLY A 81 11.71 6.60 9.10
CA GLY A 81 10.81 7.35 8.22
C GLY A 81 11.50 7.87 6.95
N ALA A 82 12.75 8.33 7.06
CA ALA A 82 13.56 8.72 5.91
C ALA A 82 13.92 7.53 5.01
N ASP A 83 14.24 6.37 5.60
CA ASP A 83 14.51 5.14 4.86
C ASP A 83 13.26 4.58 4.16
N MET A 84 12.10 4.69 4.81
CA MET A 84 10.77 4.38 4.24
C MET A 84 10.49 5.27 3.04
N LYS A 85 10.72 6.58 3.15
CA LYS A 85 10.59 7.52 2.04
C LYS A 85 11.49 7.16 0.86
N SER A 86 12.74 6.79 1.14
CA SER A 86 13.69 6.35 0.12
C SER A 86 13.20 5.07 -0.58
N ALA A 87 12.75 4.08 0.19
CA ALA A 87 12.20 2.83 -0.33
C ALA A 87 10.96 3.06 -1.20
N VAL A 88 10.03 3.94 -0.78
CA VAL A 88 8.87 4.34 -1.59
C VAL A 88 9.33 4.94 -2.92
N ASN A 89 10.22 5.93 -2.92
CA ASN A 89 10.70 6.55 -4.16
C ASN A 89 11.34 5.53 -5.12
N SER A 90 12.13 4.60 -4.61
CA SER A 90 12.69 3.51 -5.41
C SER A 90 11.61 2.58 -5.96
N TYR A 91 10.63 2.22 -5.13
CA TYR A 91 9.52 1.35 -5.52
C TYR A 91 8.69 1.97 -6.64
N LEU A 92 8.29 3.24 -6.50
CA LEU A 92 7.50 3.97 -7.50
C LEU A 92 8.13 3.92 -8.89
N GLY A 93 9.45 4.15 -8.98
CA GLY A 93 10.19 4.07 -10.24
C GLY A 93 10.26 2.66 -10.82
N SER A 94 10.52 1.66 -9.97
CA SER A 94 10.66 0.26 -10.40
C SER A 94 9.33 -0.38 -10.81
N ALA A 95 8.25 -0.07 -10.08
CA ALA A 95 6.90 -0.60 -10.31
C ALA A 95 6.12 0.21 -11.35
N LYS A 96 6.67 1.33 -11.83
CA LYS A 96 6.04 2.29 -12.75
C LYS A 96 4.69 2.79 -12.23
N MET A 97 4.66 3.18 -10.96
CA MET A 97 3.45 3.71 -10.36
C MET A 97 3.23 5.18 -10.75
N GLU A 98 1.97 5.56 -10.89
CA GLU A 98 1.53 6.91 -11.21
C GLU A 98 1.01 7.60 -9.95
N GLU A 99 1.30 8.89 -9.78
CA GLU A 99 0.74 9.67 -8.67
C GLU A 99 -0.70 10.05 -9.03
N LEU A 100 -1.67 9.48 -8.31
CA LEU A 100 -3.08 9.74 -8.52
C LEU A 100 -3.53 11.02 -7.81
N MET A 101 -3.08 11.19 -6.56
CA MET A 101 -3.51 12.30 -5.72
C MET A 101 -2.44 12.63 -4.68
N ARG A 102 -2.35 13.91 -4.32
CA ARG A 102 -1.54 14.39 -3.21
C ARG A 102 -2.31 15.42 -2.41
N VAL A 103 -2.31 15.25 -1.10
CA VAL A 103 -2.80 16.25 -0.15
C VAL A 103 -1.67 16.65 0.77
N LYS A 104 -1.45 17.96 0.87
CA LYS A 104 -0.41 18.54 1.70
C LYS A 104 -1.01 19.67 2.54
N ASP A 105 -0.87 19.54 3.84
CA ASP A 105 -1.14 20.60 4.82
C ASP A 105 0.07 20.77 5.75
N LYS A 106 -0.02 21.67 6.74
CA LYS A 106 1.02 21.98 7.71
C LYS A 106 1.43 20.77 8.54
N ASP A 107 0.48 19.89 8.83
CA ASP A 107 0.64 18.77 9.76
C ASP A 107 0.67 17.40 9.08
N ALA A 108 0.53 17.31 7.76
CA ALA A 108 0.57 16.04 7.03
C ALA A 108 0.82 16.23 5.54
N ASN A 109 1.53 15.27 4.95
CA ASN A 109 1.69 15.11 3.52
C ASN A 109 1.34 13.68 3.13
N VAL A 110 0.18 13.52 2.50
CA VAL A 110 -0.41 12.27 2.06
C VAL A 110 -0.28 12.18 0.54
N LYS A 111 0.26 11.06 0.06
CA LYS A 111 0.39 10.78 -1.36
C LYS A 111 -0.23 9.43 -1.70
N PHE A 112 -0.99 9.41 -2.78
CA PHE A 112 -1.60 8.22 -3.34
C PHE A 112 -1.00 7.93 -4.70
N TYR A 113 -0.57 6.68 -4.86
CA TYR A 113 -0.01 6.16 -6.09
C TYR A 113 -0.79 4.94 -6.51
N ILE A 114 -0.92 4.76 -7.82
CA ILE A 114 -1.59 3.61 -8.41
C ILE A 114 -0.70 2.93 -9.43
N LYS A 115 -0.95 1.64 -9.61
CA LYS A 115 -0.47 0.89 -10.77
C LYS A 115 -1.69 0.43 -11.55
N GLN A 116 -1.74 0.77 -12.83
CA GLN A 116 -2.87 0.39 -13.67
C GLN A 116 -3.09 -1.14 -13.64
N GLY A 117 -4.36 -1.53 -13.60
CA GLY A 117 -4.81 -2.91 -13.59
C GLY A 117 -5.11 -3.41 -15.00
N ARG A 118 -6.24 -4.11 -15.11
CA ARG A 118 -6.69 -4.73 -16.37
C ARG A 118 -7.28 -3.74 -17.37
N ASP A 119 -7.85 -2.63 -16.89
CA ASP A 119 -8.48 -1.57 -17.66
C ASP A 119 -8.38 -0.24 -16.88
N ASP A 120 -8.95 0.84 -17.43
CA ASP A 120 -8.85 2.20 -16.88
C ASP A 120 -9.52 2.36 -15.51
N ASP A 121 -10.53 1.53 -15.20
CA ASP A 121 -11.31 1.58 -13.96
C ASP A 121 -10.73 0.67 -12.85
N HIS A 122 -9.73 -0.15 -13.18
CA HIS A 122 -9.12 -1.10 -12.23
C HIS A 122 -7.65 -0.79 -11.98
N VAL A 123 -7.24 -0.88 -10.72
CA VAL A 123 -5.82 -0.78 -10.32
C VAL A 123 -5.34 -2.10 -9.74
N SER A 124 -4.13 -2.48 -10.13
CA SER A 124 -3.49 -3.69 -9.62
C SER A 124 -2.80 -3.47 -8.27
N GLU A 125 -2.44 -2.22 -7.99
CA GLU A 125 -1.83 -1.80 -6.74
C GLU A 125 -2.20 -0.35 -6.41
N LEU A 126 -2.46 -0.10 -5.13
CA LEU A 126 -2.62 1.21 -4.54
C LEU A 126 -1.61 1.36 -3.41
N LEU A 127 -0.77 2.38 -3.50
CA LEU A 127 0.23 2.71 -2.49
C LEU A 127 -0.08 4.08 -1.91
N MET A 128 -0.28 4.15 -0.60
CA MET A 128 -0.40 5.38 0.15
C MET A 128 0.88 5.60 0.96
N PHE A 129 1.37 6.83 0.92
CA PHE A 129 2.51 7.24 1.72
C PHE A 129 2.20 8.53 2.46
N ILE A 130 2.30 8.47 3.79
CA ILE A 130 2.04 9.60 4.67
C ILE A 130 3.31 9.99 5.41
N THR A 131 3.60 11.28 5.44
CA THR A 131 4.74 11.86 6.17
C THR A 131 4.32 13.11 6.92
N GLY A 132 5.05 13.40 8.00
CA GLY A 132 4.93 14.66 8.73
C GLY A 132 3.71 14.75 9.64
N ILE A 133 3.05 13.62 9.89
CA ILE A 133 1.97 13.52 10.87
C ILE A 133 2.55 13.83 12.25
N ASN A 134 2.10 14.93 12.86
CA ASN A 134 2.30 15.16 14.30
C ASN A 134 1.06 14.74 15.13
N ASN A 135 -0.10 14.50 14.47
CA ASN A 135 -1.43 14.48 15.08
C ASN A 135 -2.37 13.31 14.67
N VAL A 136 -1.95 12.31 13.89
CA VAL A 136 -2.77 11.11 13.62
C VAL A 136 -2.42 10.06 14.67
N GLU A 137 -3.36 9.84 15.57
CA GLU A 137 -3.35 8.76 16.55
C GLU A 137 -4.14 7.58 16.00
N ALA A 138 -3.51 6.41 15.89
CA ALA A 138 -4.23 5.14 15.94
C ALA A 138 -3.72 4.40 17.18
N ASP A 139 -4.63 3.98 18.06
CA ASP A 139 -4.30 3.31 19.33
C ASP A 139 -3.40 4.15 20.26
N GLY A 140 -3.54 5.49 20.25
CA GLY A 140 -2.79 6.39 21.14
C GLY A 140 -1.30 6.56 20.80
N ARG A 141 -0.85 6.09 19.64
CA ARG A 141 0.53 6.27 19.15
C ARG A 141 0.58 7.34 18.07
N LYS A 142 1.49 8.31 18.24
CA LYS A 142 1.79 9.33 17.23
C LYS A 142 2.69 8.72 16.18
N PHE A 143 2.26 8.71 14.94
CA PHE A 143 3.05 8.15 13.85
C PHE A 143 3.60 9.27 12.98
N GLU A 144 4.89 9.28 12.68
CA GLU A 144 5.46 10.31 11.81
C GLU A 144 5.44 9.91 10.34
N THR A 145 5.53 8.61 10.06
CA THR A 145 5.57 8.05 8.70
C THR A 145 4.76 6.77 8.60
N VAL A 146 3.91 6.68 7.57
CA VAL A 146 3.05 5.52 7.28
C VAL A 146 3.23 5.13 5.81
N ILE A 147 3.45 3.83 5.55
CA ILE A 147 3.30 3.22 4.22
C ILE A 147 2.11 2.28 4.28
N LEU A 148 1.21 2.38 3.32
CA LEU A 148 0.14 1.41 3.11
C LEU A 148 0.15 0.96 1.66
N SER A 149 0.22 -0.34 1.42
CA SER A 149 0.19 -0.96 0.10
C SER A 149 -0.96 -1.96 0.05
N LEU A 150 -1.86 -1.77 -0.92
CA LEU A 150 -2.91 -2.73 -1.27
C LEU A 150 -2.63 -3.23 -2.67
N THR A 151 -2.63 -4.55 -2.84
CA THR A 151 -2.56 -5.19 -4.17
C THR A 151 -3.79 -6.04 -4.39
N GLY A 152 -4.28 -6.09 -5.62
CA GLY A 152 -5.55 -6.75 -5.92
C GLY A 152 -6.00 -6.53 -7.35
N ASP A 153 -7.28 -6.79 -7.58
CA ASP A 153 -8.03 -6.22 -8.71
C ASP A 153 -9.01 -5.20 -8.13
N ILE A 154 -8.54 -3.96 -7.98
CA ILE A 154 -9.24 -2.95 -7.17
C ILE A 154 -10.02 -2.04 -8.12
N ASP A 155 -11.35 -2.10 -8.05
CA ASP A 155 -12.24 -1.20 -8.78
C ASP A 155 -12.22 0.20 -8.16
N LEU A 156 -11.75 1.19 -8.92
CA LEU A 156 -11.65 2.59 -8.50
C LEU A 156 -13.02 3.18 -8.17
N ASN A 157 -14.09 2.71 -8.80
CA ASN A 157 -15.46 3.19 -8.54
C ASN A 157 -15.92 2.83 -7.12
N LYS A 158 -15.37 1.76 -6.54
CA LYS A 158 -15.68 1.30 -5.19
C LYS A 158 -14.78 1.91 -4.10
N ILE A 159 -13.70 2.64 -4.47
CA ILE A 159 -12.78 3.28 -3.51
C ILE A 159 -13.46 4.37 -2.68
N ASN A 160 -14.43 5.11 -3.24
CA ASN A 160 -15.18 6.13 -2.50
C ASN A 160 -15.86 5.58 -1.24
N SER A 161 -16.26 4.30 -1.24
CA SER A 161 -16.84 3.62 -0.07
C SER A 161 -15.77 3.27 0.97
N LEU A 162 -14.53 3.00 0.53
CA LEU A 162 -13.39 2.69 1.40
C LEU A 162 -12.91 3.94 2.17
N THR A 163 -12.77 5.08 1.47
CA THR A 163 -12.33 6.36 2.06
C THR A 163 -13.28 6.84 3.17
N LYS A 164 -14.60 6.69 2.94
CA LYS A 164 -15.63 7.07 3.93
C LYS A 164 -15.56 6.23 5.22
N LYS A 165 -15.28 4.93 5.11
CA LYS A 165 -15.21 4.01 6.27
C LYS A 165 -13.87 4.08 7.02
N MET A 166 -12.79 4.53 6.38
CA MET A 166 -11.48 4.70 7.03
C MET A 166 -11.33 5.99 7.86
N ASN A 167 -12.39 6.79 7.99
CA ASN A 167 -12.41 8.05 8.74
C ASN A 167 -11.29 9.03 8.30
N LEU A 168 -10.95 9.01 7.01
CA LEU A 168 -9.98 9.94 6.42
C LEU A 168 -10.60 11.36 6.33
N PRO A 169 -9.80 12.44 6.41
CA PRO A 169 -10.31 13.81 6.39
C PRO A 169 -11.24 14.06 5.19
N GLU A 170 -12.39 14.72 5.44
CA GLU A 170 -13.44 14.91 4.44
C GLU A 170 -12.98 15.66 3.18
N GLU A 171 -11.83 16.34 3.23
CA GLU A 171 -11.23 17.04 2.09
C GLU A 171 -10.91 16.13 0.91
N LEU A 172 -10.75 14.82 1.14
CA LEU A 172 -10.45 13.81 0.11
C LEU A 172 -11.70 13.33 -0.67
N ASN A 173 -12.91 13.54 -0.13
CA ASN A 173 -14.17 13.10 -0.75
C ASN A 173 -14.59 13.95 -1.97
N LYS A 174 -13.83 15.00 -2.31
CA LYS A 174 -14.11 15.90 -3.44
C LYS A 174 -13.47 15.45 -4.75
N ALA A 175 -12.64 14.41 -4.74
CA ALA A 175 -11.88 13.95 -5.91
C ALA A 175 -12.71 13.16 -6.97
N GLY A 176 -14.03 13.07 -6.84
CA GLY A 176 -14.88 12.32 -7.77
C GLY A 176 -16.26 12.93 -8.02
N LYS A 177 -16.45 14.23 -7.77
CA LYS A 177 -17.75 14.91 -7.92
C LYS A 177 -17.82 15.98 -9.01
N ASP A 178 -16.74 16.22 -9.75
CA ASP A 178 -16.79 17.12 -10.91
C ASP A 178 -16.83 16.29 -12.19
N ASN A 179 -18.05 15.87 -12.54
CA ASN A 179 -18.56 15.70 -13.90
C ASN A 179 -20.06 15.95 -13.90
#